data_AF-A0A951U637-F1
#
_entry.id   AF-A0A951U637-F1
#
_cell.length_a   1.000
_cell.length_b   1.000
_cell.length_c   1.000
_cell.angle_alpha   90.00
_cell.angle_beta   90.00
_cell.angle_gamma   90.00
#
_symmetry.space_group_name_H-M   'P 1'
#
loop_
_entity.id
_entity.type
_entity.pdbx_description
1 polymer ?
#
loop_
_entity_poly.entity_id
_entity_poly.type
_entity_poly.pdbx_seq_one_letter_code
_entity_poly.pdbx_strand_id
1 'polypeptide(L)'
;MGKRINYYQDLIADYSKPGLVSEAMRQKLISDAERFVAMKQDILPQIGADYTAKQIEQENKEWWPTHCEALRQSRGDILTGEYRSELVYFCQDGPYYGVEEQKTREQHWWALIAQPGVTMCWPIVMFHGEFVHFEWKCEDDITNETIAKGMVCWVRRGHQGGCHFKSEQLTFYRDVFAPQNLVDLVTL
;
A
#
# COMPACT_ATOMS: atom_id res chain seq x y z
N MET A 1 -29.71 9.39 -5.34
CA MET A 1 -28.34 9.31 -4.76
C MET A 1 -28.16 7.92 -4.21
N GLY A 2 -27.08 7.22 -4.56
CA GLY A 2 -26.75 5.95 -3.92
C GLY A 2 -26.50 6.14 -2.42
N LYS A 3 -26.71 5.08 -1.62
CA LYS A 3 -26.36 5.06 -0.20
C LYS A 3 -24.84 5.28 -0.07
N ARG A 4 -24.41 6.11 0.89
CA ARG A 4 -22.98 6.23 1.22
C ARG A 4 -22.44 4.85 1.60
N ILE A 5 -21.27 4.50 1.06
CA ILE A 5 -20.60 3.22 1.32
C ILE A 5 -19.46 3.48 2.29
N ASN A 6 -19.37 2.67 3.36
CA ASN A 6 -18.17 2.62 4.18
C ASN A 6 -17.25 1.55 3.61
N TYR A 7 -16.12 1.96 3.02
CA TYR A 7 -15.16 1.05 2.39
C TYR A 7 -14.47 0.09 3.37
N TYR A 8 -14.53 0.37 4.68
CA TYR A 8 -13.92 -0.44 5.74
C TYR A 8 -14.89 -1.34 6.49
N GLN A 9 -16.19 -1.32 6.16
CA GLN A 9 -17.21 -2.01 6.95
C GLN A 9 -16.96 -3.53 7.10
N ASP A 10 -16.33 -4.15 6.11
CA ASP A 10 -16.05 -5.60 6.03
C ASP A 10 -14.55 -5.91 6.19
N LEU A 11 -13.75 -4.93 6.64
CA LEU A 11 -12.32 -5.06 6.89
C LEU A 11 -12.02 -5.15 8.38
N ILE A 12 -10.93 -5.85 8.73
CA ILE A 12 -10.58 -6.11 10.14
C ILE A 12 -10.01 -4.89 10.89
N ALA A 13 -9.58 -3.86 10.16
CA ALA A 13 -9.07 -2.62 10.73
C ALA A 13 -9.29 -1.45 9.77
N ASP A 14 -9.55 -0.27 10.33
CA ASP A 14 -9.89 0.94 9.61
C ASP A 14 -8.69 1.90 9.57
N TYR A 15 -8.15 2.11 8.38
CA TYR A 15 -7.02 3.00 8.11
C TYR A 15 -7.45 4.30 7.39
N SER A 16 -8.76 4.59 7.34
CA SER A 16 -9.32 5.78 6.69
C SER A 16 -8.88 7.11 7.32
N LYS A 17 -8.49 7.09 8.60
CA LYS A 17 -7.98 8.24 9.35
C LYS A 17 -6.96 7.80 10.43
N PRO A 18 -6.24 8.73 11.07
CA PRO A 18 -5.29 8.41 12.13
C PRO A 18 -5.97 7.81 13.38
N GLY A 19 -5.23 6.99 14.13
CA GLY A 19 -5.58 6.62 15.51
C GLY A 19 -6.73 5.63 15.70
N LEU A 20 -7.22 4.95 14.66
CA LEU A 20 -8.34 4.01 14.77
C LEU A 20 -7.98 2.57 15.18
N VAL A 21 -6.72 2.17 15.03
CA VAL A 21 -6.29 0.78 15.19
C VAL A 21 -5.54 0.61 16.51
N SER A 22 -5.97 -0.35 17.33
CA SER A 22 -5.34 -0.62 18.63
C SER A 22 -3.95 -1.22 18.47
N GLU A 23 -3.07 -1.02 19.45
CA GLU A 23 -1.70 -1.53 19.42
C GLU A 23 -1.63 -3.05 19.23
N ALA A 24 -2.49 -3.82 19.93
CA ALA A 24 -2.56 -5.26 19.75
C ALA A 24 -2.95 -5.68 18.32
N MET A 25 -3.85 -4.92 17.68
CA MET A 25 -4.22 -5.17 16.28
C MET A 25 -3.07 -4.83 15.34
N ARG A 26 -2.35 -3.72 15.57
CA ARG A 26 -1.18 -3.32 14.78
C ARG A 26 -0.11 -4.43 14.77
N GLN A 27 0.20 -4.99 15.94
CA GLN A 27 1.16 -6.09 16.06
C GLN A 27 0.69 -7.35 15.31
N LYS A 28 -0.60 -7.70 15.43
CA LYS A 28 -1.19 -8.80 14.68
C LYS A 28 -1.06 -8.59 13.17
N LEU A 29 -1.35 -7.38 12.68
CA LEU A 29 -1.31 -7.04 11.27
C LEU A 29 0.10 -7.18 10.68
N ILE A 30 1.15 -6.79 11.42
CA ILE A 30 2.53 -7.01 10.99
C ILE A 30 2.87 -8.49 10.91
N SER A 31 2.49 -9.27 11.92
CA SER A 31 2.72 -10.73 11.91
C SER A 31 1.99 -11.42 10.75
N ASP A 32 0.76 -11.00 10.45
CA ASP A 32 0.02 -11.49 9.30
C ASP A 32 0.69 -11.09 7.98
N ALA A 33 1.20 -9.86 7.87
CA ALA A 33 1.90 -9.40 6.68
C ALA A 33 3.11 -10.27 6.34
N GLU A 34 3.94 -10.58 7.34
CA GLU A 34 5.11 -11.45 7.20
C GLU A 34 4.71 -12.86 6.73
N ARG A 35 3.63 -13.41 7.31
CA ARG A 35 3.07 -14.70 6.90
C ARG A 35 2.56 -14.68 5.45
N PHE A 36 1.82 -13.64 5.07
CA PHE A 36 1.25 -13.52 3.73
C PHE A 36 2.32 -13.34 2.65
N VAL A 37 3.34 -12.53 2.90
CA VAL A 37 4.48 -12.37 1.97
C VAL A 37 5.20 -13.70 1.75
N ALA A 38 5.35 -14.52 2.79
CA ALA A 38 5.98 -15.83 2.70
C ALA A 38 5.19 -16.87 1.87
N MET A 39 3.91 -16.60 1.57
CA MET A 39 3.07 -17.49 0.74
C MET A 39 3.26 -17.26 -0.76
N LYS A 40 3.95 -16.18 -1.16
CA LYS A 40 4.15 -15.81 -2.56
C LYS A 40 4.95 -16.87 -3.31
N GLN A 41 4.42 -17.31 -4.44
CA GLN A 41 5.06 -18.28 -5.34
C GLN A 41 5.91 -17.57 -6.39
N ASP A 42 6.98 -18.24 -6.84
CA ASP A 42 7.90 -17.74 -7.87
C ASP A 42 7.25 -17.57 -9.24
N ILE A 43 6.24 -18.40 -9.54
CA ILE A 43 5.42 -18.30 -10.76
C ILE A 43 4.07 -17.69 -10.37
N LEU A 44 3.60 -16.72 -11.17
CA LEU A 44 2.30 -16.11 -10.95
C LEU A 44 1.22 -17.19 -11.12
N PRO A 45 0.42 -17.51 -10.08
CA PRO A 45 -0.56 -18.58 -10.16
C PRO A 45 -1.64 -18.23 -11.19
N GLN A 46 -2.19 -19.27 -11.82
CA GLN A 46 -3.29 -19.10 -12.78
C GLN A 46 -4.61 -18.97 -12.03
N ILE A 47 -5.50 -18.13 -12.55
CA ILE A 47 -6.87 -18.04 -12.06
C ILE A 47 -7.64 -19.23 -12.62
N GLY A 48 -8.19 -20.07 -11.74
CA GLY A 48 -8.86 -21.31 -12.11
C GLY A 48 -9.76 -21.83 -11.01
N ALA A 49 -10.17 -23.10 -11.12
CA ALA A 49 -11.05 -23.73 -10.13
C ALA A 49 -10.44 -23.78 -8.72
N ASP A 50 -9.11 -23.96 -8.64
CA ASP A 50 -8.37 -24.10 -7.38
C ASP A 50 -7.83 -22.76 -6.84
N TYR A 51 -7.93 -21.68 -7.64
CA TYR A 51 -7.57 -20.33 -7.23
C TYR A 51 -8.44 -19.30 -7.94
N THR A 52 -9.59 -19.03 -7.33
CA THR A 52 -10.66 -18.25 -7.96
C THR A 52 -10.47 -16.74 -7.76
N ALA A 53 -11.07 -15.94 -8.63
CA ALA A 53 -11.12 -14.48 -8.45
C ALA A 53 -11.75 -14.06 -7.11
N LYS A 54 -12.74 -14.82 -6.61
CA LYS A 54 -13.37 -14.57 -5.30
C LYS A 54 -12.39 -14.80 -4.15
N GLN A 55 -11.59 -15.86 -4.23
CA GLN A 55 -10.55 -16.11 -3.24
C GLN A 55 -9.50 -15.00 -3.27
N ILE A 56 -9.02 -14.62 -4.47
CA ILE A 56 -8.06 -13.52 -4.62
C ILE A 56 -8.59 -12.22 -4.02
N GLU A 57 -9.85 -11.86 -4.28
CA GLU A 57 -10.45 -10.65 -3.72
C GLU A 57 -10.50 -10.69 -2.18
N GLN A 58 -10.82 -11.85 -1.60
CA GLN A 58 -10.83 -12.04 -0.16
C GLN A 58 -9.42 -11.91 0.44
N GLU A 59 -8.42 -12.54 -0.19
CA GLU A 59 -7.01 -12.43 0.20
C GLU A 59 -6.49 -10.98 0.06
N ASN A 60 -6.99 -10.23 -0.91
CA ASN A 60 -6.68 -8.80 -1.07
C ASN A 60 -7.30 -7.95 0.06
N LYS A 61 -8.52 -8.27 0.50
CA LYS A 61 -9.16 -7.63 1.67
C LYS A 61 -8.42 -7.95 2.97
N GLU A 62 -7.92 -9.18 3.12
CA GLU A 62 -7.12 -9.59 4.27
C GLU A 62 -5.75 -8.92 4.31
N TRP A 63 -5.10 -8.82 3.14
CA TRP A 63 -3.82 -8.13 2.99
C TRP A 63 -3.91 -6.62 3.20
N TRP A 64 -5.03 -5.99 2.85
CA TRP A 64 -5.09 -4.53 2.81
C TRP A 64 -4.72 -3.84 4.14
N PRO A 65 -5.32 -4.19 5.29
CA PRO A 65 -4.93 -3.56 6.54
C PRO A 65 -3.49 -3.88 6.96
N THR A 66 -2.95 -5.03 6.57
CA THR A 66 -1.55 -5.39 6.84
C THR A 66 -0.59 -4.52 6.03
N HIS A 67 -0.92 -4.23 4.78
CA HIS A 67 -0.19 -3.26 3.96
C HIS A 67 -0.18 -1.86 4.58
N CYS A 68 -1.34 -1.35 4.97
CA CYS A 68 -1.45 -0.03 5.59
C CYS A 68 -0.62 0.07 6.87
N GLU A 69 -0.61 -0.97 7.70
CA GLU A 69 0.21 -0.98 8.92
C GLU A 69 1.70 -1.08 8.63
N ALA A 70 2.12 -1.95 7.72
CA ALA A 70 3.51 -2.06 7.30
C ALA A 70 4.02 -0.71 6.77
N LEU A 71 3.19 0.02 6.02
CA LEU A 71 3.47 1.38 5.58
C LEU A 71 3.67 2.33 6.76
N ARG A 72 2.71 2.40 7.69
CA ARG A 72 2.81 3.28 8.88
C ARG A 72 4.00 2.97 9.78
N GLN A 73 4.49 1.73 9.78
CA GLN A 73 5.67 1.30 10.54
C GLN A 73 6.97 1.37 9.73
N SER A 74 6.95 1.90 8.51
CA SER A 74 8.13 1.96 7.63
C SER A 74 8.79 0.59 7.39
N ARG A 75 7.99 -0.49 7.36
CA ARG A 75 8.45 -1.86 7.09
C ARG A 75 8.60 -2.11 5.58
N GLY A 76 9.57 -1.43 4.99
CA GLY A 76 9.90 -1.53 3.56
C GLY A 76 10.21 -2.95 3.09
N ASP A 77 10.72 -3.80 3.99
CA ASP A 77 10.97 -5.22 3.76
C ASP A 77 9.67 -5.99 3.44
N ILE A 78 8.61 -5.76 4.21
CA ILE A 78 7.29 -6.38 3.98
C ILE A 78 6.66 -5.84 2.69
N LEU A 79 6.74 -4.52 2.49
CA LEU A 79 6.14 -3.85 1.34
C LEU A 79 6.80 -4.27 0.03
N THR A 80 8.12 -4.40 0.01
CA THR A 80 8.87 -4.92 -1.14
C THR A 80 8.60 -6.40 -1.35
N GLY A 81 8.41 -7.16 -0.27
CA GLY A 81 8.04 -8.57 -0.30
C GLY A 81 6.71 -8.86 -1.00
N GLU A 82 5.81 -7.89 -1.11
CA GLU A 82 4.54 -8.01 -1.85
C GLU A 82 4.72 -7.95 -3.37
N TYR A 83 5.72 -7.22 -3.87
CA TYR A 83 5.92 -7.02 -5.31
C TYR A 83 6.54 -8.25 -5.99
N ARG A 84 6.08 -8.55 -7.21
CA ARG A 84 6.74 -9.55 -8.06
C ARG A 84 8.02 -8.97 -8.67
N SER A 85 8.98 -9.85 -8.95
CA SER A 85 10.21 -9.49 -9.67
C SER A 85 9.94 -8.86 -11.04
N GLU A 86 8.83 -9.24 -11.68
CA GLU A 86 8.39 -8.74 -12.98
C GLU A 86 7.28 -7.67 -12.88
N LEU A 87 7.23 -6.95 -11.76
CA LEU A 87 6.29 -5.84 -11.55
C LEU A 87 6.32 -4.86 -12.73
N VAL A 88 5.16 -4.50 -13.26
CA VAL A 88 5.01 -3.33 -14.13
C VAL A 88 4.43 -2.19 -13.32
N TYR A 89 5.13 -1.06 -13.27
CA TYR A 89 4.71 0.09 -12.47
C TYR A 89 4.61 1.35 -13.31
N PHE A 90 3.41 1.92 -13.43
CA PHE A 90 3.17 3.17 -14.15
C PHE A 90 3.00 4.37 -13.22
N CYS A 91 3.78 5.41 -13.47
CA CYS A 91 3.74 6.68 -12.72
C CYS A 91 3.73 7.88 -13.67
N GLN A 92 3.54 9.07 -13.10
CA GLN A 92 3.56 10.33 -13.85
C GLN A 92 4.89 10.62 -14.55
N ASP A 93 5.99 10.07 -14.04
CA ASP A 93 7.34 10.22 -14.59
C ASP A 93 7.77 9.07 -15.52
N GLY A 94 6.88 8.11 -15.78
CA GLY A 94 7.05 7.05 -16.77
C GLY A 94 6.74 5.65 -16.25
N PRO A 95 6.91 4.63 -17.11
CA PRO A 95 6.84 3.23 -16.70
C PRO A 95 8.17 2.74 -16.09
N TYR A 96 8.05 1.82 -15.15
CA TYR A 96 9.15 1.08 -14.52
C TYR A 96 8.90 -0.41 -14.59
N TYR A 97 9.99 -1.18 -14.72
CA TYR A 97 9.94 -2.63 -14.88
C TYR A 97 10.81 -3.32 -13.84
N GLY A 98 10.16 -4.16 -13.03
CA GLY A 98 10.75 -4.89 -11.93
C GLY A 98 11.00 -4.07 -10.68
N VAL A 99 11.44 -4.74 -9.62
CA VAL A 99 11.62 -4.17 -8.28
C VAL A 99 12.85 -3.27 -8.15
N GLU A 100 13.86 -3.43 -9.01
CA GLU A 100 15.10 -2.64 -8.91
C GLU A 100 14.92 -1.20 -9.41
N GLU A 101 14.24 -0.99 -10.54
CA GLU A 101 13.97 0.36 -11.06
C GLU A 101 13.06 1.17 -10.12
N GLN A 102 12.13 0.48 -9.46
CA GLN A 102 11.20 1.05 -8.49
C GLN A 102 11.93 1.60 -7.25
N LYS A 103 12.91 0.88 -6.68
CA LYS A 103 13.58 1.23 -5.41
C LYS A 103 14.16 2.64 -5.40
N THR A 104 14.88 3.02 -6.46
CA THR A 104 15.55 4.33 -6.54
C THR A 104 14.57 5.50 -6.55
N ARG A 105 13.36 5.31 -7.06
CA ARG A 105 12.33 6.36 -7.10
C ARG A 105 11.48 6.38 -5.85
N GLU A 106 10.98 5.22 -5.45
CA GLU A 106 10.11 5.13 -4.29
C GLU A 106 10.81 5.64 -3.03
N GLN A 107 12.14 5.50 -2.86
CA GLN A 107 12.85 6.07 -1.70
C GLN A 107 12.56 7.58 -1.50
N HIS A 108 12.43 8.35 -2.58
CA HIS A 108 12.17 9.78 -2.49
C HIS A 108 10.72 10.07 -2.11
N TRP A 109 9.78 9.30 -2.66
CA TRP A 109 8.37 9.43 -2.28
C TRP A 109 8.14 8.98 -0.84
N TRP A 110 8.75 7.88 -0.43
CA TRP A 110 8.77 7.37 0.94
C TRP A 110 9.27 8.40 1.93
N ALA A 111 10.41 9.05 1.65
CA ALA A 111 10.95 10.10 2.50
C ALA A 111 9.97 11.28 2.71
N LEU A 112 9.14 11.59 1.70
CA LEU A 112 8.14 12.66 1.77
C LEU A 112 6.85 12.23 2.48
N ILE A 113 6.32 11.05 2.16
CA ILE A 113 5.00 10.61 2.65
C ILE A 113 5.05 9.97 4.04
N ALA A 114 6.24 9.52 4.48
CA ALA A 114 6.48 8.92 5.79
C ALA A 114 7.36 9.80 6.70
N GLN A 115 7.39 11.12 6.47
CA GLN A 115 8.17 12.04 7.29
C GLN A 115 7.66 12.09 8.75
N PRO A 116 8.53 12.39 9.74
CA PRO A 116 8.11 12.52 11.13
C PRO A 116 6.99 13.55 11.32
N GLY A 117 6.00 13.21 12.14
CA GLY A 117 4.84 14.08 12.38
C GLY A 117 3.81 14.09 11.26
N VAL A 118 3.86 13.10 10.36
CA VAL A 118 2.87 12.90 9.29
C VAL A 118 2.30 11.50 9.37
N THR A 119 0.97 11.42 9.28
CA THR A 119 0.25 10.15 9.23
C THR A 119 -0.42 9.95 7.86
N MET A 120 -0.04 8.86 7.19
CA MET A 120 -0.74 8.42 5.97
C MET A 120 -2.07 7.73 6.32
N CYS A 121 -3.09 8.04 5.53
CA CYS A 121 -4.47 7.57 5.65
C CYS A 121 -5.01 7.16 4.29
N TRP A 122 -5.95 6.22 4.28
CA TRP A 122 -6.55 5.70 3.05
C TRP A 122 -8.07 5.76 3.11
N PRO A 123 -8.68 6.91 2.85
CA PRO A 123 -10.13 7.08 3.00
C PRO A 123 -10.96 6.17 2.07
N ILE A 124 -10.39 5.72 0.95
CA ILE A 124 -11.07 4.93 -0.07
C ILE A 124 -10.24 3.70 -0.37
N VAL A 125 -10.88 2.54 -0.33
CA VAL A 125 -10.34 1.28 -0.84
C VAL A 125 -11.47 0.46 -1.46
N MET A 126 -11.23 -0.12 -2.62
CA MET A 126 -12.17 -0.93 -3.37
C MET A 126 -11.46 -2.16 -3.94
N PHE A 127 -12.17 -3.28 -3.95
CA PHE A 127 -11.64 -4.57 -4.38
C PHE A 127 -12.55 -5.15 -5.46
N HIS A 128 -11.94 -5.70 -6.51
CA HIS A 128 -12.64 -6.49 -7.50
C HIS A 128 -11.72 -7.57 -8.09
N GLY A 129 -11.85 -8.81 -7.63
CA GLY A 129 -10.90 -9.86 -7.97
C GLY A 129 -9.48 -9.43 -7.61
N GLU A 130 -8.63 -9.28 -8.63
CA GLU A 130 -7.24 -8.84 -8.46
C GLU A 130 -7.07 -7.33 -8.31
N PHE A 131 -8.07 -6.55 -8.72
CA PHE A 131 -7.96 -5.10 -8.76
C PHE A 131 -8.16 -4.53 -7.35
N VAL A 132 -7.18 -3.78 -6.88
CA VAL A 132 -7.27 -3.01 -5.63
C VAL A 132 -7.07 -1.55 -5.97
N HIS A 133 -8.14 -0.77 -5.87
CA HIS A 133 -8.10 0.67 -6.10
C HIS A 133 -8.19 1.37 -4.75
N PHE A 134 -7.30 2.32 -4.50
CA PHE A 134 -7.34 3.10 -3.27
C PHE A 134 -6.88 4.53 -3.46
N GLU A 135 -7.41 5.42 -2.63
CA GLU A 135 -6.94 6.79 -2.51
C GLU A 135 -6.35 6.99 -1.14
N TRP A 136 -5.25 7.72 -1.09
CA TRP A 136 -4.52 8.01 0.12
C TRP A 136 -4.24 9.51 0.26
N LYS A 137 -4.03 9.92 1.50
CA LYS A 137 -3.54 11.25 1.85
C LYS A 137 -2.60 11.17 3.04
N CYS A 138 -1.66 12.10 3.09
CA CYS A 138 -0.79 12.32 4.24
C CYS A 138 -1.28 13.56 5.00
N GLU A 139 -1.59 13.38 6.28
CA GLU A 139 -2.00 14.45 7.17
C GLU A 139 -0.86 14.82 8.11
N ASP A 140 -0.60 16.12 8.26
CA ASP A 140 0.30 16.64 9.30
C ASP A 140 -0.37 16.49 10.68
N ASP A 141 0.33 15.87 11.63
CA ASP A 141 -0.24 15.47 12.93
C ASP A 141 -0.58 16.68 13.82
N ILE A 142 0.00 17.85 13.56
CA ILE A 142 -0.19 19.07 14.36
C ILE A 142 -1.32 19.93 13.78
N THR A 143 -1.28 20.16 12.47
CA THR A 143 -2.14 21.12 11.76
C THR A 143 -3.35 20.48 11.10
N ASN A 144 -3.34 19.15 10.89
CA ASN A 144 -4.30 18.39 10.08
C ASN A 144 -4.33 18.80 8.59
N GLU A 145 -3.32 19.53 8.12
CA GLU A 145 -3.20 19.87 6.70
C GLU A 145 -2.88 18.61 5.89
N THR A 146 -3.52 18.45 4.73
CA THR A 146 -3.13 17.41 3.78
C THR A 146 -1.89 17.88 3.01
N ILE A 147 -0.76 17.20 3.21
CA ILE A 147 0.53 17.59 2.62
C ILE A 147 0.83 16.86 1.31
N ALA A 148 0.24 15.70 1.12
CA ALA A 148 0.33 14.90 -0.09
C ALA A 148 -0.92 14.02 -0.22
N LYS A 149 -1.23 13.63 -1.46
CA LYS A 149 -2.27 12.66 -1.75
C LYS A 149 -1.94 11.89 -3.01
N GLY A 150 -2.61 10.75 -3.18
CA GLY A 150 -2.51 9.99 -4.39
C GLY A 150 -3.64 8.99 -4.55
N MET A 151 -3.64 8.38 -5.73
CA MET A 151 -4.50 7.28 -6.10
C MET A 151 -3.64 6.18 -6.67
N VAL A 152 -3.95 4.95 -6.28
CA VAL A 152 -3.24 3.75 -6.72
C VAL A 152 -4.26 2.75 -7.25
N CYS A 153 -3.90 2.09 -8.35
CA CYS A 153 -4.55 0.86 -8.78
C CYS A 153 -3.49 -0.25 -8.82
N TRP A 154 -3.73 -1.32 -8.06
CA TRP A 154 -2.98 -2.56 -8.14
C TRP A 154 -3.73 -3.61 -8.93
N VAL A 155 -2.96 -4.47 -9.58
CA VAL A 155 -3.38 -5.83 -9.91
C VAL A 155 -2.58 -6.77 -9.02
N ARG A 156 -3.24 -7.30 -8.00
CA ARG A 156 -2.68 -8.18 -6.97
C ARG A 156 -3.37 -9.53 -6.99
N ARG A 157 -2.59 -10.58 -7.23
CA ARG A 157 -3.07 -11.95 -7.32
C ARG A 157 -3.02 -12.66 -5.96
N GLY A 158 -3.72 -12.08 -4.99
CA GLY A 158 -3.85 -12.60 -3.62
C GLY A 158 -2.49 -12.89 -2.95
N HIS A 159 -2.48 -13.76 -1.94
CA HIS A 159 -1.26 -14.05 -1.17
C HIS A 159 -0.23 -14.86 -1.96
N GLN A 160 -0.68 -15.72 -2.89
CA GLN A 160 0.21 -16.59 -3.65
C GLN A 160 0.87 -15.87 -4.83
N GLY A 161 0.22 -14.87 -5.41
CA GLY A 161 0.71 -14.17 -6.59
C GLY A 161 1.30 -12.80 -6.30
N GLY A 162 0.86 -12.11 -5.25
CA GLY A 162 1.30 -10.75 -4.94
C GLY A 162 0.99 -9.73 -6.05
N CYS A 163 1.58 -8.55 -5.93
CA CYS A 163 1.34 -7.42 -6.82
C CYS A 163 2.26 -7.48 -8.05
N HIS A 164 1.65 -7.59 -9.23
CA HIS A 164 2.35 -7.69 -10.51
C HIS A 164 2.10 -6.50 -11.45
N PHE A 165 1.13 -5.66 -11.11
CA PHE A 165 0.96 -4.35 -11.73
C PHE A 165 0.60 -3.32 -10.67
N LYS A 166 1.19 -2.13 -10.79
CA LYS A 166 0.84 -0.94 -10.04
C LYS A 166 0.70 0.23 -10.99
N SER A 167 -0.27 1.10 -10.75
CA SER A 167 -0.26 2.45 -11.30
C SER A 167 -0.53 3.43 -10.18
N GLU A 168 0.17 4.55 -10.18
CA GLU A 168 0.05 5.55 -9.13
C GLU A 168 0.12 6.96 -9.71
N GLN A 169 -0.79 7.81 -9.23
CA GLN A 169 -0.75 9.24 -9.44
C GLN A 169 -0.56 9.92 -8.09
N LEU A 170 0.45 10.78 -7.98
CA LEU A 170 0.75 11.50 -6.75
C LEU A 170 0.53 13.01 -6.92
N THR A 171 0.32 13.69 -5.81
CA THR A 171 0.28 15.14 -5.72
C THR A 171 0.85 15.56 -4.38
N PHE A 172 1.90 16.37 -4.40
CA PHE A 172 2.51 16.97 -3.21
C PHE A 172 2.08 18.44 -3.12
N TYR A 173 1.67 18.88 -1.94
CA TYR A 173 1.15 20.22 -1.70
C TYR A 173 2.18 21.17 -1.08
N ARG A 174 3.04 20.67 -0.19
CA ARG A 174 4.07 21.47 0.50
C ARG A 174 5.50 21.14 0.06
N ASP A 175 5.84 19.86 0.06
CA ASP A 175 7.23 19.42 -0.07
C ASP A 175 7.46 18.78 -1.45
N VAL A 176 8.02 19.55 -2.38
CA VAL A 176 8.42 19.05 -3.72
C VAL A 176 9.81 18.38 -3.66
N PHE A 177 10.59 18.64 -2.59
CA PHE A 177 11.90 18.05 -2.33
C PHE A 177 12.02 17.67 -0.84
N ALA A 178 12.43 16.44 -0.54
CA ALA A 178 12.74 16.04 0.83
C ALA A 178 14.09 16.67 1.25
N PRO A 179 14.19 17.33 2.41
CA PRO A 179 15.48 17.77 2.93
C PRO A 179 16.38 16.56 3.25
N GLN A 180 17.70 16.71 3.10
CA GLN A 180 18.66 15.60 3.16
C GLN A 180 18.55 14.75 4.43
N ASN A 181 18.27 15.38 5.57
CA ASN A 181 18.10 14.71 6.85
C ASN A 181 16.91 13.73 6.88
N LEU A 182 15.89 13.89 6.03
CA LEU A 182 14.81 12.90 5.88
C LEU A 182 15.21 11.75 4.95
N VAL A 183 15.99 12.04 3.90
CA VAL A 183 16.54 11.02 3.01
C VAL A 183 17.42 10.05 3.80
N ASP A 184 18.21 10.58 4.74
CA ASP A 184 19.14 9.80 5.57
C ASP A 184 18.43 8.86 6.58
N LEU A 185 17.11 9.02 6.80
CA LEU A 185 16.30 8.17 7.69
C LEU A 185 15.75 6.92 6.99
N VAL A 186 15.87 6.84 5.66
CA VAL A 186 15.35 5.72 4.88
C VAL A 186 16.37 4.57 4.88
N THR A 187 16.09 3.50 5.61
CA THR A 187 16.79 2.21 5.48
C THR A 187 15.91 1.26 4.68
N LEU A 188 16.30 0.97 3.43
CA LEU A 188 15.69 -0.04 2.56
C LEU A 188 16.29 -1.43 2.81
#